data_AF-A0A843JL56-F1
#
_entry.id   AF-A0A843JL56-F1
#
_cell.length_a   1.000
_cell.length_b   1.000
_cell.length_c   1.000
_cell.angle_alpha   90.00
_cell.angle_beta   90.00
_cell.angle_gamma   90.00
#
_symmetry.space_group_name_H-M   'P 1'
#
loop_
_entity.id
_entity.type
_entity.pdbx_description
1 polymer ?
#
loop_
_entity_poly.entity_id
_entity_poly.type
_entity_poly.pdbx_seq_one_letter_code
_entity_poly.pdbx_strand_id
1 'polypeptide(L)'
;VTHETAIDSMDILAKLLNDKLAFTEISYTIEEAISISDLNKIPIMICSDILKENEPFAHSWDVTSDSIAAYIASLLDAKLLIATNVNGIYTKDPSLSGAELIKEIDVNELLTFDESSIDLMLPTLLIEYGLDCYVVNGEYPERVLSIMKDESDKGDSFEYTFIHNE
;
A
#
# COMPACT_ATOMS: atom_id res chain seq x y z
N VAL A 1 -3.66 10.42 19.71
CA VAL A 1 -4.14 10.69 18.33
C VAL A 1 -5.32 9.74 18.11
N THR A 2 -6.42 10.16 17.49
CA THR A 2 -7.49 9.22 17.10
C THR A 2 -7.18 8.66 15.71
N HIS A 3 -7.74 7.51 15.35
CA HIS A 3 -7.58 6.94 14.02
C HIS A 3 -8.01 7.95 12.92
N GLU A 4 -9.12 8.66 13.11
CA GLU A 4 -9.59 9.72 12.22
C GLU A 4 -8.56 10.86 12.05
N THR A 5 -7.93 11.32 13.13
CA THR A 5 -6.91 12.38 13.04
C THR A 5 -5.68 11.91 12.25
N ALA A 6 -5.35 10.61 12.29
CA ALA A 6 -4.28 10.05 11.47
C ALA A 6 -4.67 10.08 9.98
N ILE A 7 -5.91 9.72 9.64
CA ILE A 7 -6.43 9.80 8.26
C ILE A 7 -6.46 11.26 7.78
N ASP A 8 -6.95 12.21 8.58
CA ASP A 8 -6.93 13.64 8.23
C ASP A 8 -5.49 14.14 7.96
N SER A 9 -4.50 13.56 8.65
CA SER A 9 -3.09 13.88 8.42
C SER A 9 -2.59 13.34 7.06
N MET A 10 -3.09 12.19 6.61
CA MET A 10 -2.80 11.66 5.26
C MET A 10 -3.31 12.61 4.17
N ASP A 11 -4.50 13.19 4.34
CA ASP A 11 -5.05 14.18 3.39
C ASP A 11 -4.18 15.45 3.30
N ILE A 12 -3.56 15.87 4.41
CA ILE A 12 -2.61 16.98 4.41
C ILE A 12 -1.37 16.63 3.59
N LEU A 13 -0.83 15.41 3.76
CA LEU A 13 0.31 14.92 2.99
C LEU A 13 -0.02 14.81 1.50
N ALA A 14 -1.22 14.33 1.16
CA ALA A 14 -1.72 14.27 -0.21
C ALA A 14 -1.71 15.65 -0.88
N LYS A 15 -2.27 16.67 -0.21
CA LYS A 15 -2.28 18.07 -0.70
C LYS A 15 -0.86 18.63 -0.85
N LEU A 16 0.01 18.38 0.13
CA LEU A 16 1.40 18.82 0.06
C LEU A 16 2.15 18.19 -1.11
N LEU A 17 1.94 16.89 -1.36
CA LEU A 17 2.56 16.18 -2.49
C LEU A 17 2.07 16.78 -3.82
N ASN A 18 0.76 17.04 -3.93
CA ASN A 18 0.18 17.65 -5.10
C ASN A 18 0.73 19.05 -5.41
N ASP A 19 0.96 19.87 -4.38
CA ASP A 19 1.56 21.20 -4.53
C ASP A 19 3.01 21.16 -5.06
N LYS A 20 3.69 20.01 -4.93
CA LYS A 20 5.09 19.83 -5.34
C LYS A 20 5.25 19.24 -6.73
N LEU A 21 4.26 18.52 -7.23
CA LEU A 21 4.37 17.73 -8.47
C LEU A 21 3.42 18.26 -9.54
N ALA A 22 3.98 18.76 -10.65
CA ALA A 22 3.17 19.35 -11.72
C ALA A 22 2.32 18.33 -12.51
N PHE A 23 2.56 17.04 -12.30
CA PHE A 23 1.91 15.94 -13.01
C PHE A 23 0.88 15.17 -12.15
N THR A 24 0.55 15.69 -10.97
CA THR A 24 -0.45 15.10 -10.07
C THR A 24 -1.70 15.96 -9.99
N GLU A 25 -2.81 15.37 -9.56
CA GLU A 25 -4.04 16.09 -9.24
C GLU A 25 -4.76 15.43 -8.06
N ILE A 26 -5.43 16.21 -7.23
CA ILE A 26 -6.19 15.70 -6.09
C ILE A 26 -7.51 15.08 -6.56
N SER A 27 -7.82 13.91 -6.01
CA SER A 27 -9.08 13.21 -6.24
C SER A 27 -9.83 12.99 -4.94
N TYR A 28 -11.13 13.26 -4.92
CA TYR A 28 -12.02 13.04 -3.77
C TYR A 28 -12.89 11.80 -3.94
N THR A 29 -13.04 11.29 -5.16
CA THR A 29 -13.80 10.06 -5.45
C THR A 29 -13.00 9.09 -6.33
N ILE A 30 -13.53 7.88 -6.50
CA ILE A 30 -12.94 6.88 -7.41
C ILE A 30 -13.07 7.33 -8.87
N GLU A 31 -14.21 7.91 -9.25
CA GLU A 31 -14.48 8.38 -10.62
C GLU A 31 -13.58 9.55 -11.01
N GLU A 32 -13.31 10.46 -10.08
CA GLU A 32 -12.34 11.55 -10.28
C GLU A 32 -10.94 10.99 -10.51
N ALA A 33 -10.54 9.95 -9.77
CA ALA A 33 -9.22 9.33 -9.87
C ALA A 33 -9.00 8.74 -11.26
N ILE A 34 -10.02 8.02 -11.76
CA ILE A 34 -10.04 7.46 -13.12
C ILE A 34 -9.96 8.57 -14.16
N SER A 35 -10.77 9.62 -14.01
CA SER A 35 -10.79 10.76 -14.94
C SER A 35 -9.46 11.50 -15.00
N ILE A 36 -8.77 11.66 -13.87
CA ILE A 36 -7.42 12.26 -13.79
C ILE A 36 -6.40 11.35 -14.48
N SER A 37 -6.49 10.04 -14.28
CA SER A 37 -5.61 9.06 -14.93
C SER A 37 -5.76 9.09 -16.45
N ASP A 38 -6.99 9.17 -16.96
CA ASP A 38 -7.30 9.29 -18.40
C ASP A 38 -6.68 10.54 -19.05
N LEU A 39 -6.41 11.58 -18.25
CA LEU A 39 -5.72 12.81 -18.67
C LEU A 39 -4.18 12.70 -18.59
N ASN A 40 -3.63 11.49 -18.40
CA ASN A 40 -2.21 11.21 -18.22
C ASN A 40 -1.57 11.93 -17.01
N LYS A 41 -2.37 12.13 -15.95
CA LYS A 41 -1.89 12.62 -14.65
C LYS A 41 -1.96 11.50 -13.61
N ILE A 42 -1.28 11.71 -12.48
CA ILE A 42 -1.32 10.78 -11.35
C ILE A 42 -2.33 11.31 -10.31
N PRO A 43 -3.46 10.62 -10.07
CA PRO A 43 -4.37 11.00 -9.02
C PRO A 43 -3.73 10.78 -7.63
N ILE A 44 -3.94 11.73 -6.72
CA ILE A 44 -3.61 11.60 -5.30
C ILE A 44 -4.92 11.69 -4.52
N MET A 45 -5.26 10.63 -3.81
CA MET A 45 -6.57 10.47 -3.16
C MET A 45 -6.64 11.23 -1.83
N ILE A 46 -7.78 11.86 -1.58
CA ILE A 46 -8.23 12.32 -0.26
C ILE A 46 -8.99 11.18 0.38
N CYS A 47 -8.27 10.30 1.08
CA CYS A 47 -8.83 9.06 1.59
C CYS A 47 -9.91 9.32 2.65
N SER A 48 -9.84 10.42 3.43
CA SER A 48 -10.83 10.65 4.48
C SER A 48 -12.26 10.80 3.94
N ASP A 49 -12.43 11.40 2.77
CA ASP A 49 -13.76 11.62 2.19
C ASP A 49 -14.34 10.31 1.63
N ILE A 50 -13.51 9.50 0.97
CA ILE A 50 -13.90 8.18 0.46
C ILE A 50 -14.28 7.24 1.62
N LEU A 51 -13.51 7.26 2.71
CA LEU A 51 -13.78 6.43 3.88
C LEU A 51 -15.03 6.86 4.64
N LYS A 52 -15.32 8.17 4.74
CA LYS A 52 -16.55 8.68 5.36
C LYS A 52 -17.81 8.30 4.58
N GLU A 53 -17.72 8.24 3.25
CA GLU A 53 -18.87 7.88 2.41
C GLU A 53 -19.22 6.40 2.49
N ASN A 54 -18.21 5.52 2.60
CA ASN A 54 -18.40 4.07 2.48
C ASN A 54 -18.31 3.31 3.81
N GLU A 55 -17.67 3.87 4.84
CA GLU A 55 -17.41 3.24 6.15
C GLU A 55 -17.00 1.74 6.05
N PRO A 56 -15.96 1.39 5.27
CA PRO A 56 -15.67 0.00 4.91
C PRO A 56 -15.17 -0.88 6.06
N PHE A 57 -14.68 -0.29 7.16
CA PHE A 57 -14.14 -1.01 8.30
C PHE A 57 -14.30 -0.21 9.60
N ALA A 58 -14.25 -0.91 10.74
CA ALA A 58 -14.25 -0.28 12.04
C ALA A 58 -12.97 0.54 12.27
N HIS A 59 -13.10 1.70 12.92
CA HIS A 59 -11.94 2.51 13.28
C HIS A 59 -11.08 1.77 14.33
N SER A 60 -9.89 1.32 13.92
CA SER A 60 -8.90 0.64 14.76
C SER A 60 -7.49 1.10 14.38
N TRP A 61 -6.51 0.86 15.26
CA TRP A 61 -5.09 1.00 14.92
C TRP A 61 -4.56 -0.14 14.05
N ASP A 62 -5.34 -1.20 13.88
CA ASP A 62 -5.01 -2.32 12.99
C ASP A 62 -5.20 -1.96 11.51
N VAL A 63 -5.85 -0.82 11.24
CA VAL A 63 -6.16 -0.30 9.91
C VAL A 63 -5.49 1.06 9.78
N THR A 64 -4.50 1.18 8.90
CA THR A 64 -3.88 2.45 8.53
C THR A 64 -3.69 2.53 7.02
N SER A 65 -2.63 3.18 6.53
CA SER A 65 -2.45 3.49 5.11
C SER A 65 -2.45 2.26 4.22
N ASP A 66 -1.93 1.13 4.69
CA ASP A 66 -1.77 -0.06 3.83
C ASP A 66 -3.13 -0.73 3.61
N SER A 67 -3.92 -0.87 4.68
CA SER A 67 -5.28 -1.39 4.64
C SER A 67 -6.22 -0.48 3.86
N ILE A 68 -6.08 0.84 4.02
CA ILE A 68 -6.81 1.83 3.22
C ILE A 68 -6.44 1.69 1.74
N ALA A 69 -5.15 1.53 1.42
CA ALA A 69 -4.69 1.35 0.04
C ALA A 69 -5.23 0.06 -0.59
N ALA A 70 -5.31 -1.05 0.16
CA ALA A 70 -5.94 -2.28 -0.31
C ALA A 70 -7.42 -2.11 -0.62
N TYR A 71 -8.16 -1.39 0.23
CA TYR A 71 -9.56 -1.05 -0.04
C TYR A 71 -9.72 -0.19 -1.30
N ILE A 72 -8.89 0.85 -1.47
CA ILE A 72 -8.92 1.67 -2.69
C ILE A 72 -8.55 0.85 -3.93
N ALA A 73 -7.57 -0.05 -3.82
CA ALA A 73 -7.17 -0.92 -4.92
C ALA A 73 -8.31 -1.86 -5.35
N SER A 74 -9.10 -2.39 -4.40
CA SER A 74 -10.24 -3.26 -4.73
C SER A 74 -11.36 -2.52 -5.45
N LEU A 75 -11.62 -1.25 -5.09
CA LEU A 75 -12.57 -0.40 -5.81
C LEU A 75 -12.15 -0.07 -7.24
N LEU A 76 -10.84 -0.03 -7.51
CA LEU A 76 -10.25 0.31 -8.80
C LEU A 76 -9.93 -0.91 -9.68
N ASP A 77 -10.09 -2.14 -9.17
CA ASP A 77 -9.56 -3.37 -9.81
C ASP A 77 -8.06 -3.23 -10.14
N ALA A 78 -7.30 -2.67 -9.20
CA ALA A 78 -5.90 -2.31 -9.39
C ALA A 78 -4.94 -3.23 -8.63
N LYS A 79 -3.72 -3.38 -9.15
CA LYS A 79 -2.61 -4.02 -8.43
C LYS A 79 -2.17 -3.14 -7.26
N LEU A 80 -1.78 -3.76 -6.14
CA LEU A 80 -1.32 -3.07 -4.93
C LEU A 80 0.20 -3.14 -4.76
N LEU A 81 0.81 -1.99 -4.47
CA LEU A 81 2.21 -1.87 -4.04
C LEU A 81 2.30 -0.91 -2.86
N ILE A 82 2.89 -1.38 -1.76
CA ILE A 82 3.19 -0.61 -0.56
C ILE A 82 4.66 -0.23 -0.56
N ALA A 83 4.93 1.08 -0.62
CA ALA A 83 6.27 1.64 -0.50
C ALA A 83 6.52 2.04 0.95
N THR A 84 7.43 1.32 1.62
CA THR A 84 7.79 1.50 3.02
C THR A 84 9.26 1.92 3.17
N ASN A 85 9.78 2.03 4.40
CA ASN A 85 11.19 2.36 4.68
C ASN A 85 12.08 1.14 4.97
N VAL A 86 11.53 -0.07 4.85
CA VAL A 86 12.25 -1.35 4.96
C VAL A 86 12.20 -2.12 3.64
N ASN A 87 13.08 -3.09 3.47
CA ASN A 87 13.19 -3.84 2.21
C ASN A 87 11.97 -4.70 1.87
N GLY A 88 11.13 -5.02 2.84
CA GLY A 88 9.99 -5.92 2.71
C GLY A 88 9.64 -6.48 4.09
N ILE A 89 8.97 -7.63 4.10
CA ILE A 89 8.61 -8.38 5.30
C ILE A 89 9.77 -9.29 5.71
N TYR A 90 10.08 -9.32 7.00
CA TYR A 90 11.13 -10.14 7.57
C TYR A 90 10.55 -11.22 8.48
N THR A 91 11.31 -12.31 8.67
CA THR A 91 10.94 -13.41 9.60
C THR A 91 10.85 -13.00 11.07
N LYS A 92 11.39 -11.83 11.42
CA LYS A 92 11.30 -11.14 12.71
C LYS A 92 11.74 -9.69 12.51
N ASP A 93 11.73 -8.87 13.57
CA ASP A 93 12.25 -7.51 13.53
C ASP A 93 13.65 -7.45 12.85
N PRO A 94 13.82 -6.68 11.76
CA PRO A 94 15.06 -6.63 10.98
C PRO A 94 16.26 -6.08 11.74
N SER A 95 16.05 -5.42 12.89
CA SER A 95 17.12 -4.98 13.79
C SER A 95 17.72 -6.13 14.62
N LEU A 96 17.05 -7.28 14.70
CA LEU A 96 17.49 -8.45 15.45
C LEU A 96 18.39 -9.37 14.60
N SER A 97 19.31 -10.07 15.27
CA SER A 97 20.20 -11.02 14.60
C SER A 97 19.43 -12.22 14.03
N GLY A 98 19.76 -12.57 12.78
CA GLY A 98 19.13 -13.68 12.06
C GLY A 98 17.71 -13.36 11.59
N ALA A 99 17.37 -12.08 11.41
CA ALA A 99 16.22 -11.67 10.60
C ALA A 99 16.56 -11.85 9.12
N GLU A 100 15.66 -12.50 8.40
CA GLU A 100 15.81 -12.80 6.98
C GLU A 100 14.64 -12.18 6.21
N LEU A 101 14.94 -11.56 5.07
CA LEU A 101 13.92 -11.00 4.18
C LEU A 101 13.14 -12.14 3.53
N ILE A 102 11.82 -12.08 3.65
CA ILE A 102 10.90 -13.00 3.00
C ILE A 102 10.62 -12.44 1.61
N LYS A 103 11.10 -13.11 0.56
CA LYS A 103 10.90 -12.63 -0.83
C LYS A 103 9.47 -12.84 -1.32
N GLU A 104 8.84 -13.91 -0.86
CA GLU A 104 7.50 -14.33 -1.28
C GLU A 104 6.81 -15.01 -0.09
N ILE A 105 5.53 -14.69 0.12
CA ILE A 105 4.73 -15.24 1.21
C ILE A 105 3.27 -15.39 0.82
N ASP A 106 2.67 -16.52 1.22
CA ASP A 106 1.23 -16.74 1.13
C ASP A 106 0.51 -15.86 2.14
N VAL A 107 -0.57 -15.20 1.71
CA VAL A 107 -1.35 -14.31 2.59
C VAL A 107 -1.89 -15.02 3.85
N ASN A 108 -2.18 -16.33 3.79
CA ASN A 108 -2.64 -17.11 4.93
C ASN A 108 -1.49 -17.40 5.93
N GLU A 109 -0.26 -17.52 5.45
CA GLU A 109 0.91 -17.61 6.34
C GLU A 109 1.11 -16.28 7.08
N LEU A 110 0.92 -15.17 6.39
CA LEU A 110 1.06 -13.83 6.95
C LEU A 110 0.03 -13.52 8.05
N LEU A 111 -1.15 -14.14 8.04
CA LEU A 111 -2.13 -14.06 9.13
C LEU A 111 -1.61 -14.60 10.47
N THR A 112 -0.56 -15.42 10.45
CA THR A 112 0.03 -16.00 11.68
C THR A 112 1.05 -15.09 12.35
N PHE A 113 1.36 -13.95 11.73
CA PHE A 113 2.35 -13.01 12.24
C PHE A 113 1.69 -12.05 13.23
N ASP A 114 2.30 -11.89 14.41
CA ASP A 114 1.79 -10.97 15.44
C ASP A 114 2.09 -9.50 15.10
N GLU A 115 3.23 -9.21 14.44
CA GLU A 115 3.63 -7.88 13.98
C GLU A 115 4.49 -7.98 12.71
N SER A 116 4.37 -7.01 11.81
CA SER A 116 5.20 -6.93 10.60
C SER A 116 5.36 -5.48 10.11
N SER A 117 5.98 -5.27 8.95
CA SER A 117 6.14 -3.95 8.33
C SER A 117 4.88 -3.42 7.62
N ILE A 118 3.76 -4.14 7.72
CA ILE A 118 2.46 -3.78 7.17
C ILE A 118 1.39 -3.79 8.27
N ASP A 119 0.24 -3.17 8.01
CA ASP A 119 -0.94 -3.22 8.88
C ASP A 119 -1.37 -4.66 9.23
N LEU A 120 -1.85 -4.85 10.46
CA LEU A 120 -2.40 -6.14 10.92
C LEU A 120 -3.66 -6.57 10.16
N MET A 121 -4.48 -5.61 9.70
CA MET A 121 -5.69 -5.90 8.94
C MET A 121 -5.42 -6.17 7.46
N LEU A 122 -4.27 -5.74 6.92
CA LEU A 122 -3.98 -5.86 5.48
C LEU A 122 -4.12 -7.30 4.96
N PRO A 123 -3.56 -8.36 5.61
CA PRO A 123 -3.68 -9.72 5.08
C PRO A 123 -5.13 -10.20 4.97
N THR A 124 -5.99 -9.81 5.92
CA THR A 124 -7.42 -10.14 5.87
C THR A 124 -8.10 -9.47 4.68
N LEU A 125 -7.78 -8.21 4.41
CA LEU A 125 -8.34 -7.46 3.27
C LEU A 125 -7.82 -7.97 1.93
N LEU A 126 -6.55 -8.40 1.85
CA LEU A 126 -6.00 -9.01 0.65
C LEU A 126 -6.77 -10.29 0.28
N ILE A 127 -7.09 -11.14 1.27
CA ILE A 127 -7.94 -12.32 1.09
C ILE A 127 -9.34 -11.93 0.64
N GLU A 128 -9.99 -11.01 1.37
CA GLU A 128 -11.37 -10.58 1.10
C GLU A 128 -11.54 -10.01 -0.31
N TYR A 129 -10.57 -9.22 -0.78
CA TYR A 129 -10.63 -8.55 -2.07
C TYR A 129 -9.97 -9.31 -3.21
N GLY A 130 -9.34 -10.46 -2.95
CA GLY A 130 -8.67 -11.23 -4.00
C GLY A 130 -7.43 -10.52 -4.56
N LEU A 131 -6.70 -9.78 -3.72
CA LEU A 131 -5.56 -8.95 -4.14
C LEU A 131 -4.22 -9.58 -3.78
N ASP A 132 -3.28 -9.50 -4.72
CA ASP A 132 -1.85 -9.64 -4.43
C ASP A 132 -1.24 -8.28 -4.04
N CYS A 133 -0.13 -8.30 -3.30
CA CYS A 133 0.52 -7.08 -2.83
C CYS A 133 2.04 -7.17 -2.87
N TYR A 134 2.68 -6.09 -3.34
CA TYR A 134 4.13 -5.93 -3.23
C TYR A 134 4.48 -5.01 -2.06
N VAL A 135 5.47 -5.39 -1.24
CA VAL A 135 6.03 -4.55 -0.18
C VAL A 135 7.50 -4.27 -0.50
N VAL A 136 7.86 -3.00 -0.64
CA VAL A 136 9.19 -2.60 -1.12
C VAL A 136 9.69 -1.34 -0.43
N ASN A 137 11.01 -1.18 -0.32
CA ASN A 137 11.60 0.05 0.21
C ASN A 137 11.49 1.20 -0.80
N GLY A 138 10.66 2.20 -0.49
CA GLY A 138 10.42 3.40 -1.29
C GLY A 138 11.56 4.40 -1.31
N GLU A 139 12.58 4.26 -0.44
CA GLU A 139 13.80 5.08 -0.51
C GLU A 139 14.66 4.76 -1.74
N TYR A 140 14.35 3.66 -2.44
CA TYR A 140 15.02 3.17 -3.65
C TYR A 140 14.02 3.14 -4.82
N PRO A 141 13.77 4.28 -5.51
CA PRO A 141 12.76 4.38 -6.56
C PRO A 141 12.92 3.38 -7.69
N GLU A 142 14.16 2.95 -7.99
CA GLU A 142 14.45 1.92 -8.98
C GLU A 142 13.80 0.57 -8.66
N ARG A 143 13.62 0.23 -7.37
CA ARG A 143 12.94 -0.99 -6.93
C ARG A 143 11.45 -0.92 -7.17
N VAL A 144 10.84 0.23 -6.89
CA VAL A 144 9.42 0.47 -7.19
C VAL A 144 9.16 0.38 -8.69
N LEU A 145 10.01 1.04 -9.48
CA LEU A 145 9.89 1.06 -10.94
C LEU A 145 10.09 -0.32 -11.60
N SER A 146 10.92 -1.19 -11.03
CA SER A 146 11.12 -2.54 -11.58
C SER A 146 9.88 -3.42 -11.41
N ILE A 147 9.22 -3.32 -10.26
CA ILE A 147 7.94 -4.00 -9.99
C ILE A 147 6.85 -3.48 -10.93
N MET A 148 6.72 -2.16 -11.08
CA MET A 148 5.69 -1.55 -11.94
C MET A 148 5.82 -1.93 -13.43
N LYS A 149 7.03 -2.21 -13.91
CA LYS A 149 7.29 -2.56 -15.31
C LYS A 149 7.21 -4.06 -15.59
N ASP A 150 6.87 -4.87 -14.59
CA ASP A 150 6.90 -6.33 -14.67
C ASP A 150 8.30 -6.85 -15.10
N GLU A 151 9.35 -6.10 -14.72
CA GLU A 151 10.74 -6.52 -14.94
C GLU A 151 11.27 -7.39 -13.78
N SER A 152 10.39 -7.76 -12.83
CA SER A 152 10.66 -8.72 -11.74
C SER A 152 11.15 -10.07 -12.26
N ASP A 153 10.73 -10.48 -13.47
CA ASP A 153 11.18 -11.69 -14.17
C ASP A 153 12.63 -11.62 -14.69
N LYS A 154 13.23 -10.41 -14.75
CA LYS A 154 14.65 -10.24 -15.12
C LYS A 154 15.56 -10.32 -13.89
N GLY A 155 15.36 -11.36 -13.09
CA GLY A 155 16.28 -11.85 -12.06
C GLY A 155 16.41 -10.95 -10.83
N ASP A 156 15.90 -11.45 -9.70
CA ASP A 156 16.52 -11.51 -8.36
C ASP A 156 17.30 -10.31 -7.77
N SER A 157 17.33 -9.14 -8.42
CA SER A 157 18.32 -8.10 -8.13
C SER A 157 17.86 -7.08 -7.09
N PHE A 158 16.55 -6.98 -6.85
CA PHE A 158 15.99 -6.01 -5.92
C PHE A 158 15.27 -6.67 -4.77
N GLU A 159 15.44 -6.09 -3.59
CA GLU A 159 14.83 -6.56 -2.35
C GLU A 159 13.41 -6.01 -2.23
N TYR A 160 12.44 -6.93 -2.19
CA TYR A 160 11.02 -6.70 -1.94
C TYR A 160 10.39 -8.00 -1.41
N THR A 161 9.16 -7.92 -0.92
CA THR A 161 8.29 -9.08 -0.64
C THR A 161 7.10 -9.06 -1.57
N PHE A 162 6.81 -10.19 -2.20
CA PHE A 162 5.54 -10.43 -2.89
C PHE A 162 4.61 -11.24 -1.99
N ILE A 163 3.44 -10.68 -1.69
CA ILE A 163 2.37 -11.36 -0.96
C ILE A 163 1.38 -11.86 -2.01
N HIS A 164 1.23 -13.18 -2.12
CA HIS A 164 0.31 -13.79 -3.06
C HIS A 164 -0.95 -14.31 -2.34
N ASN A 165 -2.09 -14.17 -3.00
CA ASN A 165 -3.37 -14.72 -2.57
C ASN A 165 -3.76 -15.85 -3.54
N GLU A 166 -3.33 -17.08 -3.22
CA GLU A 166 -3.59 -18.30 -4.02
C GLU A 166 -4.88 -19.05 -3.60
#